data_AF-A0A932KB90-F1
#
_entry.id   AF-A0A932KB90-F1
#
_cell.length_a   1.000
_cell.length_b   1.000
_cell.length_c   1.000
_cell.angle_alpha   90.00
_cell.angle_beta   90.00
_cell.angle_gamma   90.00
#
_symmetry.space_group_name_H-M   'P 1'
#
loop_
_entity.id
_entity.type
_entity.pdbx_description
1 polymer ?
#
loop_
_entity_poly.entity_id
_entity_poly.type
_entity_poly.pdbx_seq_one_letter_code
_entity_poly.pdbx_strand_id
1 'polypeptide(L)'
;MQAEHLPDLLSRYPLGDFLIPGPAAEPRRSRPTVAEPPRVKNELLSRDRLIDLILKFDTLLRDEVHEVSLYAEKFHGKGTAFGEPFDMHALTAAHRTFPHNTMVRVTNVENGKSVTVRISDRGPYVHGRDMDLSLAAFTTIADRSKGKINARFERLGDKAVIASCKGPDARFQTRLSRDVRFVRGIPHSFVLGETLSLAANKPFVVRGVMYPDGTSARLQDFVHPGERYAFKPSREGEYVFRFSLVNGRKRIMRMTVTACAEPVAAE
;
A
#
# COMPACT_ATOMS: atom_id res chain seq x y z
N MET A 1 81.61 -3.86 24.02
CA MET A 1 80.13 -3.82 23.94
C MET A 1 79.63 -5.20 24.34
N GLN A 2 78.82 -5.24 25.40
CA GLN A 2 78.42 -6.47 26.10
C GLN A 2 77.56 -7.38 25.23
N ALA A 3 77.86 -8.68 25.27
CA ALA A 3 77.06 -9.76 24.73
C ALA A 3 76.96 -10.86 25.81
N GLU A 4 75.83 -10.89 26.50
CA GLU A 4 75.33 -11.94 27.39
C GLU A 4 73.80 -11.81 27.32
N HIS A 5 72.94 -12.80 27.39
CA HIS A 5 73.00 -14.22 27.76
C HIS A 5 71.62 -14.77 27.34
N LEU A 6 71.53 -15.88 26.59
CA LEU A 6 70.43 -16.86 26.71
C LEU A 6 70.66 -18.03 25.73
N PRO A 7 71.23 -19.16 26.20
CA PRO A 7 70.85 -20.44 25.66
C PRO A 7 70.68 -21.46 26.80
N ASP A 8 69.46 -21.67 27.32
CA ASP A 8 69.22 -22.90 28.10
C ASP A 8 67.73 -23.17 28.35
N LEU A 9 67.02 -23.77 27.39
CA LEU A 9 65.74 -24.46 27.72
C LEU A 9 65.38 -25.64 26.80
N LEU A 10 66.26 -26.06 25.88
CA LEU A 10 66.07 -27.28 25.06
C LEU A 10 66.93 -28.46 25.55
N SER A 11 67.58 -28.35 26.71
CA SER A 11 68.40 -29.39 27.34
C SER A 11 67.69 -30.20 28.44
N ARG A 12 66.44 -29.86 28.80
CA ARG A 12 65.85 -30.35 30.07
C ARG A 12 64.90 -31.53 29.99
N TYR A 13 64.41 -31.98 28.83
CA TYR A 13 63.50 -33.14 28.79
C TYR A 13 63.71 -34.02 27.56
N PRO A 14 64.47 -35.13 27.68
CA PRO A 14 64.60 -36.11 26.61
C PRO A 14 63.26 -36.79 26.32
N LEU A 15 62.97 -36.97 25.03
CA LEU A 15 61.86 -37.77 24.52
C LEU A 15 62.09 -39.24 24.91
N GLY A 16 61.56 -39.63 26.08
CA GLY A 16 61.50 -41.00 26.55
C GLY A 16 60.08 -41.54 26.44
N ASP A 17 59.95 -42.71 25.82
CA ASP A 17 58.73 -43.49 25.67
C ASP A 17 58.04 -43.75 27.02
N PHE A 18 57.04 -42.95 27.35
CA PHE A 18 56.03 -43.29 28.35
C PHE A 18 54.77 -43.77 27.63
N LEU A 19 54.69 -45.08 27.43
CA LEU A 19 53.43 -45.78 27.18
C LEU A 19 52.51 -45.58 28.40
N ILE A 20 51.66 -44.56 28.35
CA ILE A 20 50.53 -44.43 29.27
C ILE A 20 49.51 -45.49 28.85
N PRO A 21 49.13 -46.46 29.71
CA PRO A 21 48.02 -47.35 29.40
C PRO A 21 46.75 -46.51 29.22
N GLY A 22 46.12 -46.62 28.05
CA GLY A 22 44.86 -45.93 27.77
C GLY A 22 43.81 -46.35 28.81
N PRO A 23 42.96 -45.42 29.29
CA PRO A 23 41.90 -45.77 30.22
C PRO A 23 40.99 -46.83 29.60
N ALA A 24 40.60 -47.82 30.42
CA ALA A 24 39.65 -48.85 30.02
C ALA A 24 38.42 -48.20 29.39
N ALA A 25 38.01 -48.69 28.21
CA ALA A 25 36.85 -48.18 27.51
C ALA A 25 35.60 -48.32 28.39
N GLU A 26 35.12 -47.20 28.94
CA GLU A 26 33.81 -47.16 29.58
C GLU A 26 32.74 -47.58 28.55
N PRO A 27 31.72 -48.36 28.95
CA PRO A 27 30.62 -48.69 28.05
C PRO A 27 29.98 -47.39 27.57
N ARG A 28 29.92 -47.21 26.24
CA ARG A 28 29.27 -46.06 25.60
C ARG A 28 27.86 -45.91 26.16
N ARG A 29 27.65 -44.96 27.07
CA ARG A 29 26.29 -44.53 27.45
C ARG A 29 25.64 -44.06 26.16
N SER A 30 24.51 -44.68 25.80
CA SER A 30 23.71 -44.25 24.67
C SER A 30 23.43 -42.76 24.81
N ARG A 31 23.75 -41.97 23.78
CA ARG A 31 23.28 -40.58 23.71
C ARG A 31 21.76 -40.63 23.88
N PRO A 32 21.14 -39.86 24.80
CA PRO A 32 19.71 -39.71 24.78
C PRO A 32 19.34 -39.16 23.39
N THR A 33 18.49 -39.88 22.68
CA THR A 33 17.87 -39.41 21.44
C THR A 33 17.09 -38.14 21.80
N VAL A 34 17.68 -36.98 21.52
CA VAL A 34 16.91 -35.73 21.48
C VAL A 34 15.91 -35.94 20.37
N ALA A 35 14.63 -36.07 20.73
CA ALA A 35 13.55 -36.12 19.75
C ALA A 35 13.72 -34.94 18.80
N GLU A 36 13.76 -35.20 17.48
CA GLU A 36 13.72 -34.12 16.50
C GLU A 36 12.51 -33.24 16.84
N PRO A 37 12.66 -31.91 16.88
CA PRO A 37 11.51 -31.04 17.08
C PRO A 37 10.46 -31.39 16.03
N PRO A 38 9.17 -31.43 16.39
CA PRO A 38 8.12 -31.79 15.45
C PRO A 38 8.23 -30.88 14.24
N ARG A 39 8.43 -31.47 13.06
CA ARG A 39 8.39 -30.74 11.79
C ARG A 39 7.00 -30.13 11.70
N VAL A 40 6.90 -28.83 11.99
CA VAL A 40 5.70 -28.05 11.75
C VAL A 40 5.41 -28.19 10.26
N LYS A 41 4.38 -28.95 9.92
CA LYS A 41 3.87 -28.99 8.56
C LYS A 41 3.38 -27.58 8.31
N ASN A 42 4.09 -26.82 7.48
CA ASN A 42 3.60 -25.54 6.97
C ASN A 42 2.39 -25.88 6.10
N GLU A 43 1.21 -26.00 6.74
CA GLU A 43 -0.05 -26.00 6.01
C GLU A 43 -0.07 -24.70 5.21
N LEU A 44 -0.04 -24.85 3.88
CA LEU A 44 -0.14 -23.72 2.98
C LEU A 44 -1.46 -23.00 3.30
N LEU A 45 -1.35 -21.80 3.86
CA LEU A 45 -2.51 -20.96 4.15
C LEU A 45 -3.31 -20.76 2.86
N SER A 46 -4.61 -21.05 2.90
CA SER A 46 -5.49 -20.71 1.79
C SER A 46 -5.50 -19.19 1.60
N ARG A 47 -5.69 -18.74 0.36
CA ARG A 47 -5.75 -17.31 0.01
C ARG A 47 -6.74 -16.55 0.90
N ASP A 48 -7.92 -17.12 1.13
CA ASP A 48 -8.98 -16.47 1.90
C ASP A 48 -8.59 -16.34 3.38
N ARG A 49 -7.93 -17.36 3.94
CA ARG A 49 -7.44 -17.32 5.33
C ARG A 49 -6.30 -16.32 5.50
N LEU A 50 -5.46 -16.14 4.48
CA LEU A 50 -4.42 -15.10 4.48
C LEU A 50 -5.05 -13.71 4.46
N ILE A 51 -6.08 -13.50 3.62
CA ILE A 51 -6.80 -12.22 3.55
C ILE A 51 -7.46 -11.90 4.88
N ASP A 52 -8.15 -12.86 5.49
CA ASP A 52 -8.79 -12.70 6.81
C ASP A 52 -7.79 -12.30 7.90
N LEU A 53 -6.63 -12.97 7.93
CA LEU A 53 -5.54 -12.61 8.85
C LEU A 53 -5.04 -11.19 8.61
N ILE A 54 -4.82 -10.78 7.36
CA ILE A 54 -4.36 -9.42 7.03
C ILE A 54 -5.38 -8.39 7.50
N LEU A 55 -6.67 -8.59 7.20
CA LEU A 55 -7.73 -7.68 7.62
C LEU A 55 -7.83 -7.59 9.14
N LYS A 56 -7.68 -8.71 9.84
CA LYS A 56 -7.66 -8.75 11.31
C LYS A 56 -6.46 -7.96 11.87
N PHE A 57 -5.27 -8.12 11.31
CA PHE A 57 -4.12 -7.34 11.74
C PHE A 57 -4.30 -5.84 11.45
N ASP A 58 -4.88 -5.49 10.31
CA ASP A 58 -5.17 -4.09 9.97
C ASP A 58 -6.20 -3.48 10.94
N THR A 59 -7.20 -4.25 11.40
CA THR A 59 -8.12 -3.77 12.45
C THR A 59 -7.42 -3.52 13.77
N LEU A 60 -6.53 -4.42 14.21
CA LEU A 60 -5.77 -4.25 15.46
C LEU A 60 -4.85 -3.02 15.40
N LEU A 61 -4.22 -2.76 14.25
CA LEU A 61 -3.38 -1.57 14.05
C LEU A 61 -4.15 -0.25 14.18
N ARG A 62 -5.44 -0.23 13.83
CA ARG A 62 -6.28 0.98 13.97
C ARG A 62 -6.65 1.27 15.43
N ASP A 63 -6.68 0.24 16.27
CA ASP A 63 -7.04 0.36 17.68
C ASP A 63 -5.84 0.73 18.56
N GLU A 64 -4.63 0.46 18.08
CA GLU A 64 -3.39 0.76 18.78
C GLU A 64 -2.98 2.23 18.64
N VAL A 65 -2.47 2.81 19.74
CA VAL A 65 -2.00 4.19 19.80
C VAL A 65 -0.48 4.17 19.91
N HIS A 66 0.15 4.91 19.02
CA HIS A 66 1.60 4.93 18.85
C HIS A 66 2.18 6.33 19.04
N GLU A 67 3.38 6.43 19.62
CA GLU A 67 4.10 7.70 19.64
C GLU A 67 4.73 7.96 18.27
N VAL A 68 4.44 9.15 17.74
CA VAL A 68 4.92 9.64 16.45
C VAL A 68 5.71 10.92 16.67
N SER A 69 6.85 11.06 16.00
CA SER A 69 7.64 12.28 16.07
C SER A 69 7.93 12.93 14.74
N LEU A 70 8.53 14.10 14.79
CA LEU A 70 9.03 14.83 13.64
C LEU A 70 10.45 14.39 13.27
N TYR A 71 10.66 14.06 12.01
CA TYR A 71 11.98 13.78 11.42
C TYR A 71 12.81 15.06 11.35
N ALA A 72 14.09 15.00 11.75
CA ALA A 72 14.91 16.20 11.90
C ALA A 72 15.31 16.85 10.56
N GLU A 73 15.26 18.18 10.47
CA GLU A 73 15.55 18.96 9.25
C GLU A 73 16.96 18.75 8.71
N LYS A 74 17.93 18.44 9.57
CA LYS A 74 19.33 18.16 9.22
C LYS A 74 19.53 16.95 8.28
N PHE A 75 18.49 16.17 8.06
CA PHE A 75 18.50 15.03 7.15
C PHE A 75 17.95 15.37 5.76
N HIS A 76 17.43 16.57 5.55
CA HIS A 76 16.94 17.00 4.23
C HIS A 76 18.04 16.83 3.17
N GLY A 77 17.67 16.21 2.04
CA GLY A 77 18.56 15.91 0.93
C GLY A 77 19.50 14.72 1.14
N LYS A 78 19.52 14.09 2.33
CA LYS A 78 20.31 12.88 2.58
C LYS A 78 19.56 11.63 2.11
N GLY A 79 20.30 10.60 1.73
CA GLY A 79 19.70 9.31 1.32
C GLY A 79 18.97 8.64 2.47
N THR A 80 17.78 8.12 2.19
CA THR A 80 17.00 7.24 3.08
C THR A 80 17.49 5.80 2.96
N ALA A 81 16.99 4.91 3.83
CA ALA A 81 17.26 3.48 3.78
C ALA A 81 16.83 2.81 2.46
N PHE A 82 15.95 3.45 1.68
CA PHE A 82 15.51 2.97 0.36
C PHE A 82 16.25 3.63 -0.81
N GLY A 83 17.24 4.49 -0.53
CA GLY A 83 18.07 5.14 -1.53
C GLY A 83 17.48 6.40 -2.17
N GLU A 84 16.26 6.82 -1.77
CA GLU A 84 15.68 8.10 -2.19
C GLU A 84 16.21 9.25 -1.30
N PRO A 85 16.44 10.46 -1.82
CA PRO A 85 16.76 11.60 -0.98
C PRO A 85 15.55 12.01 -0.13
N PHE A 86 15.77 12.25 1.16
CA PHE A 86 14.71 12.69 2.06
C PHE A 86 14.28 14.14 1.77
N ASP A 87 13.01 14.31 1.45
CA ASP A 87 12.37 15.62 1.33
C ASP A 87 11.47 15.89 2.54
N MET A 88 11.79 16.94 3.30
CA MET A 88 11.02 17.33 4.49
C MET A 88 9.69 18.00 4.13
N HIS A 89 9.54 18.49 2.90
CA HIS A 89 8.34 19.13 2.39
C HIS A 89 7.36 18.14 1.74
N ALA A 90 7.79 16.90 1.49
CA ALA A 90 6.94 15.84 0.98
C ALA A 90 6.12 15.20 2.12
N LEU A 91 4.94 14.64 1.80
CA LEU A 91 4.12 13.88 2.76
C LEU A 91 4.64 12.45 2.92
N THR A 92 5.77 12.32 3.62
CA THR A 92 6.47 11.04 3.83
C THR A 92 6.65 10.71 5.32
N ALA A 93 6.93 9.44 5.61
CA ALA A 93 7.24 8.95 6.94
C ALA A 93 8.27 7.81 6.92
N ALA A 94 8.98 7.67 8.04
CA ALA A 94 9.88 6.55 8.33
C ALA A 94 9.17 5.54 9.24
N HIS A 95 9.22 4.25 8.89
CA HIS A 95 8.65 3.18 9.71
C HIS A 95 9.53 1.92 9.69
N ARG A 96 9.57 1.19 10.81
CA ARG A 96 10.44 -0.01 10.98
C ARG A 96 10.08 -1.13 10.02
N THR A 97 8.81 -1.53 9.98
CA THR A 97 8.38 -2.79 9.34
C THR A 97 7.55 -2.61 8.07
N PHE A 98 6.74 -1.54 7.95
CA PHE A 98 5.92 -1.30 6.75
C PHE A 98 6.73 -1.35 5.45
N PRO A 99 6.21 -2.01 4.39
CA PRO A 99 6.87 -2.06 3.10
C PRO A 99 7.09 -0.67 2.50
N HIS A 100 8.11 -0.55 1.65
CA HIS A 100 8.35 0.67 0.87
C HIS A 100 7.10 1.04 0.05
N ASN A 101 6.82 2.34 -0.12
CA ASN A 101 5.66 2.87 -0.85
C ASN A 101 4.28 2.48 -0.27
N THR A 102 4.24 1.91 0.94
CA THR A 102 2.97 1.78 1.67
C THR A 102 2.44 3.17 1.99
N MET A 103 1.15 3.40 1.73
CA MET A 103 0.43 4.58 2.14
C MET A 103 -0.28 4.31 3.46
N VAL A 104 -0.10 5.22 4.41
CA VAL A 104 -0.66 5.11 5.75
C VAL A 104 -1.39 6.41 6.06
N ARG A 105 -2.64 6.30 6.52
CA ARG A 105 -3.35 7.40 7.15
C ARG A 105 -2.97 7.44 8.62
N VAL A 106 -2.42 8.56 9.05
CA VAL A 106 -1.99 8.81 10.43
C VAL A 106 -2.96 9.80 11.03
N THR A 107 -3.63 9.41 12.11
CA THR A 107 -4.64 10.23 12.79
C THR A 107 -4.14 10.60 14.17
N ASN A 108 -4.02 11.90 14.43
CA ASN A 108 -3.67 12.42 15.75
C ASN A 108 -4.85 12.22 16.73
N VAL A 109 -4.60 11.49 17.81
CA VAL A 109 -5.63 11.14 18.80
C VAL A 109 -6.08 12.35 19.61
N GLU A 110 -5.24 13.38 19.75
CA GLU A 110 -5.53 14.56 20.57
C GLU A 110 -6.52 15.52 19.92
N ASN A 111 -6.53 15.62 18.59
CA ASN A 111 -7.34 16.61 17.86
C ASN A 111 -8.17 16.01 16.70
N GLY A 112 -8.08 14.71 16.45
CA GLY A 112 -8.81 14.01 15.39
C GLY A 112 -8.32 14.27 13.97
N LYS A 113 -7.33 15.15 13.76
CA LYS A 113 -6.82 15.46 12.41
C LYS A 113 -6.03 14.29 11.86
N SER A 114 -6.13 14.06 10.55
CA SER A 114 -5.40 13.00 9.86
C SER A 114 -4.62 13.48 8.65
N VAL A 115 -3.55 12.75 8.32
CA VAL A 115 -2.72 12.98 7.13
C VAL A 115 -2.35 11.64 6.51
N THR A 116 -2.39 11.57 5.18
CA THR A 116 -1.96 10.40 4.44
C THR A 116 -0.51 10.57 4.02
N VAL A 117 0.34 9.63 4.43
CA VAL A 117 1.79 9.66 4.19
C VAL A 117 2.27 8.41 3.47
N ARG A 118 3.35 8.56 2.72
CA ARG A 118 4.06 7.45 2.09
C ARG A 118 5.24 7.00 2.95
N ILE A 119 5.38 5.70 3.16
CA ILE A 119 6.58 5.14 3.80
C ILE A 119 7.75 5.19 2.82
N SER A 120 8.76 6.00 3.15
CA SER A 120 9.94 6.25 2.31
C SER A 120 11.27 6.09 3.04
N ASP A 121 11.26 5.68 4.32
CA ASP A 121 12.46 5.44 5.11
C ASP A 121 12.23 4.40 6.21
N ARG A 122 13.31 3.93 6.85
CA ARG A 122 13.31 3.00 7.98
C ARG A 122 13.58 3.71 9.31
N GLY A 123 13.11 3.10 10.38
CA GLY A 123 13.18 3.63 11.73
C GLY A 123 11.80 4.12 12.20
N PRO A 124 11.72 4.90 13.29
CA PRO A 124 12.81 5.20 14.23
C PRO A 124 13.34 3.94 14.93
N TYR A 125 14.57 3.97 15.42
CA TYR A 125 15.18 2.86 16.18
C TYR A 125 15.16 3.09 17.70
N VAL A 126 14.33 4.03 18.17
CA VAL A 126 14.16 4.37 19.59
C VAL A 126 12.95 3.63 20.17
N HIS A 127 13.10 3.03 21.36
CA HIS A 127 11.98 2.35 22.02
C HIS A 127 10.81 3.29 22.30
N GLY A 128 9.58 2.80 22.11
CA GLY A 128 8.35 3.54 22.35
C GLY A 128 7.90 4.46 21.22
N ARG A 129 8.73 4.67 20.19
CA ARG A 129 8.39 5.48 19.02
C ARG A 129 8.29 4.60 17.79
N ASP A 130 7.19 4.72 17.04
CA ASP A 130 6.90 3.80 15.94
C ASP A 130 7.02 4.43 14.55
N MET A 131 6.82 5.75 14.45
CA MET A 131 6.91 6.46 13.18
C MET A 131 7.53 7.85 13.35
N ASP A 132 8.34 8.25 12.37
CA ASP A 132 8.80 9.63 12.23
C ASP A 132 8.20 10.25 10.96
N LEU A 133 7.46 11.34 11.11
CA LEU A 133 6.84 12.08 10.01
C LEU A 133 7.79 13.15 9.47
N SER A 134 7.69 13.41 8.17
CA SER A 134 8.21 14.63 7.54
C SER A 134 7.61 15.90 8.16
N LEU A 135 8.29 17.04 7.96
CA LEU A 135 7.82 18.33 8.47
C LEU A 135 6.44 18.70 7.91
N ALA A 136 6.25 18.53 6.60
CA ALA A 136 4.96 18.81 5.96
C ALA A 136 3.83 17.92 6.52
N ALA A 137 4.08 16.63 6.74
CA ALA A 137 3.06 15.74 7.29
C ALA A 137 2.73 16.07 8.75
N PHE A 138 3.75 16.29 9.59
CA PHE A 138 3.55 16.58 11.01
C PHE A 138 2.77 17.88 11.21
N THR A 139 3.16 18.95 10.49
CA THR A 139 2.53 20.28 10.58
C THR A 139 1.08 20.30 10.09
N THR A 140 0.65 19.28 9.33
CA THR A 140 -0.75 19.14 8.90
C THR A 140 -1.67 18.70 10.05
N ILE A 141 -1.16 17.88 10.97
CA ILE A 141 -1.96 17.26 12.05
C ILE A 141 -1.61 17.75 13.45
N ALA A 142 -0.49 18.46 13.63
CA ALA A 142 -0.03 18.96 14.91
C ALA A 142 0.89 20.18 14.77
N ASP A 143 0.94 21.01 15.80
CA ASP A 143 1.90 22.12 15.84
C ASP A 143 3.32 21.60 15.98
N ARG A 144 4.25 22.14 15.18
CA ARG A 144 5.67 21.78 15.19
C ARG A 144 6.29 21.84 16.60
N SER A 145 5.83 22.75 17.45
CA SER A 145 6.30 22.94 18.82
C SER A 145 6.09 21.72 19.73
N LYS A 146 5.10 20.86 19.44
CA LYS A 146 4.86 19.64 20.22
C LYS A 146 6.00 18.62 20.06
N GLY A 147 6.61 18.55 18.87
CA GLY A 147 7.69 17.62 18.52
C GLY A 147 7.31 16.14 18.45
N LYS A 148 6.34 15.71 19.27
CA LYS A 148 5.79 14.35 19.34
C LYS A 148 4.29 14.40 19.57
N ILE A 149 3.57 13.38 19.11
CA ILE A 149 2.14 13.19 19.29
C ILE A 149 1.79 11.71 19.42
N ASN A 150 0.62 11.42 19.97
CA ASN A 150 0.02 10.09 19.93
C ASN A 150 -0.90 9.97 18.73
N ALA A 151 -0.71 8.94 17.91
CA ALA A 151 -1.48 8.73 16.68
C ALA A 151 -1.90 7.27 16.49
N ARG A 152 -2.99 7.09 15.74
CA ARG A 152 -3.44 5.79 15.22
C ARG A 152 -3.04 5.65 13.77
N PHE A 153 -2.81 4.42 13.32
CA PHE A 153 -2.42 4.13 11.96
C PHE A 153 -3.48 3.33 11.21
N GLU A 154 -3.64 3.67 9.94
CA GLU A 154 -4.45 2.90 9.02
C GLU A 154 -3.68 2.67 7.73
N ARG A 155 -3.46 1.40 7.40
CA ARG A 155 -2.82 1.01 6.15
C ARG A 155 -3.83 1.13 5.01
N LEU A 156 -3.54 1.99 4.04
CA LEU A 156 -4.38 2.18 2.85
C LEU A 156 -3.96 1.27 1.68
N GLY A 157 -2.78 0.66 1.75
CA GLY A 157 -2.21 -0.19 0.70
C GLY A 157 -0.97 0.43 0.06
N ASP A 158 -0.59 -0.04 -1.12
CA ASP A 158 0.55 0.47 -1.87
C ASP A 158 0.17 1.76 -2.64
N LYS A 159 1.11 2.70 -2.77
CA LYS A 159 0.99 3.89 -3.62
C LYS A 159 0.50 3.54 -5.03
N ALA A 160 0.94 2.44 -5.63
CA ALA A 160 0.49 2.00 -6.94
C ALA A 160 -1.01 1.64 -6.95
N VAL A 161 -1.48 0.98 -5.90
CA VAL A 161 -2.90 0.58 -5.76
C VAL A 161 -3.77 1.81 -5.53
N ILE A 162 -3.38 2.71 -4.63
CA ILE A 162 -4.14 3.95 -4.38
C ILE A 162 -4.06 4.93 -5.55
N ALA A 163 -2.92 5.00 -6.24
CA ALA A 163 -2.79 5.81 -7.45
C ALA A 163 -3.58 5.22 -8.64
N SER A 164 -3.86 3.92 -8.65
CA SER A 164 -4.79 3.33 -9.62
C SER A 164 -6.24 3.77 -9.37
N CYS A 165 -6.56 4.23 -8.15
CA CYS A 165 -7.79 4.95 -7.83
C CYS A 165 -7.76 6.43 -8.24
N LYS A 166 -6.76 6.89 -9.01
CA LYS A 166 -6.87 8.19 -9.69
C LYS A 166 -8.18 8.18 -10.46
N GLY A 167 -9.05 9.14 -10.13
CA GLY A 167 -10.40 9.28 -10.68
C GLY A 167 -10.43 9.21 -12.21
N PRO A 168 -11.63 9.08 -12.80
CA PRO A 168 -11.84 8.72 -14.19
C PRO A 168 -10.83 9.40 -15.10
N ASP A 169 -10.05 8.59 -15.82
CA ASP A 169 -9.03 9.01 -16.77
C ASP A 169 -9.65 10.11 -17.63
N ALA A 170 -9.01 11.29 -17.71
CA ALA A 170 -9.64 12.51 -18.25
C ALA A 170 -9.92 12.43 -19.77
N ARG A 171 -9.78 11.24 -20.36
CA ARG A 171 -10.10 10.93 -21.73
C ARG A 171 -11.57 10.52 -21.82
N PHE A 172 -12.31 11.29 -22.61
CA PHE A 172 -13.73 11.06 -22.83
C PHE A 172 -14.04 10.74 -24.29
N GLN A 173 -14.92 9.77 -24.49
CA GLN A 173 -15.61 9.54 -25.75
C GLN A 173 -16.73 10.56 -25.90
N THR A 174 -16.44 11.65 -26.62
CA THR A 174 -17.35 12.79 -26.77
C THR A 174 -18.16 12.75 -28.06
N ARG A 175 -17.62 12.17 -29.13
CA ARG A 175 -18.18 12.33 -30.48
C ARG A 175 -19.15 11.21 -30.84
N LEU A 176 -20.44 11.52 -31.01
CA LEU A 176 -21.45 10.61 -31.58
C LEU A 176 -21.43 10.66 -33.11
N SER A 177 -21.34 11.85 -33.70
CA SER A 177 -21.14 12.06 -35.14
C SER A 177 -20.33 13.33 -35.41
N ARG A 178 -20.17 13.72 -36.68
CA ARG A 178 -19.48 14.97 -37.05
C ARG A 178 -20.08 16.19 -36.32
N ASP A 179 -21.42 16.21 -36.19
CA ASP A 179 -22.18 17.37 -35.72
C ASP A 179 -22.82 17.19 -34.34
N VAL A 180 -22.79 15.97 -33.80
CA VAL A 180 -23.35 15.63 -32.48
C VAL A 180 -22.24 15.21 -31.55
N ARG A 181 -22.05 15.97 -30.47
CA ARG A 181 -21.03 15.76 -29.45
C ARG A 181 -21.61 15.92 -28.06
N PHE A 182 -21.17 15.06 -27.16
CA PHE A 182 -21.37 15.24 -25.73
C PHE A 182 -20.55 16.42 -25.22
N VAL A 183 -21.07 17.09 -24.19
CA VAL A 183 -20.38 18.20 -23.49
C VAL A 183 -19.09 17.69 -22.85
N ARG A 184 -19.20 16.64 -22.03
CA ARG A 184 -18.06 15.94 -21.42
C ARG A 184 -17.87 14.55 -21.99
N GLY A 185 -18.95 13.79 -22.22
CA GLY A 185 -18.92 12.47 -22.84
C GLY A 185 -18.75 11.33 -21.86
N ILE A 186 -18.48 10.14 -22.39
CA ILE A 186 -18.33 8.93 -21.59
C ILE A 186 -16.85 8.73 -21.29
N PRO A 187 -16.44 8.72 -20.01
CA PRO A 187 -15.04 8.49 -19.66
C PRO A 187 -14.65 7.04 -19.92
N HIS A 188 -13.36 6.79 -20.14
CA HIS A 188 -12.86 5.43 -20.32
C HIS A 188 -12.79 4.64 -19.02
N SER A 189 -12.46 5.29 -17.90
CA SER A 189 -12.59 4.71 -16.55
C SER A 189 -13.60 5.51 -15.72
N PHE A 190 -14.23 4.89 -14.72
CA PHE A 190 -15.24 5.51 -13.88
C PHE A 190 -15.27 4.84 -12.50
N VAL A 191 -15.62 5.59 -11.45
CA VAL A 191 -15.63 5.07 -10.08
C VAL A 191 -17.00 4.51 -9.72
N LEU A 192 -17.04 3.34 -9.10
CA LEU A 192 -18.28 2.75 -8.59
C LEU A 192 -18.86 3.64 -7.48
N GLY A 193 -20.14 4.02 -7.60
CA GLY A 193 -20.83 4.89 -6.63
C GLY A 193 -21.14 6.29 -7.17
N GLU A 194 -20.35 6.78 -8.13
CA GLU A 194 -20.64 8.03 -8.83
C GLU A 194 -21.79 7.89 -9.84
N THR A 195 -22.36 9.01 -10.27
CA THR A 195 -23.42 9.04 -11.29
C THR A 195 -22.88 9.67 -12.58
N LEU A 196 -22.86 8.89 -13.66
CA LEU A 196 -22.54 9.37 -15.00
C LEU A 196 -23.68 10.27 -15.50
N SER A 197 -23.35 11.50 -15.90
CA SER A 197 -24.32 12.43 -16.47
C SER A 197 -23.93 12.79 -17.90
N LEU A 198 -24.79 12.46 -18.86
CA LEU A 198 -24.56 12.67 -20.29
C LEU A 198 -25.49 13.75 -20.84
N ALA A 199 -24.90 14.75 -21.49
CA ALA A 199 -25.60 15.81 -22.21
C ALA A 199 -24.88 16.07 -23.54
N ALA A 200 -25.62 16.44 -24.57
CA ALA A 200 -25.09 16.71 -25.90
C ALA A 200 -25.63 18.03 -26.47
N ASN A 201 -24.92 18.56 -27.46
CA ASN A 201 -25.34 19.77 -28.19
C ASN A 201 -26.57 19.56 -29.09
N LYS A 202 -26.93 18.32 -29.40
CA LYS A 202 -28.06 17.92 -30.25
C LYS A 202 -28.73 16.67 -29.65
N PRO A 203 -30.00 16.38 -30.01
CA PRO A 203 -30.71 15.24 -29.43
C PRO A 203 -30.04 13.91 -29.75
N PHE A 204 -30.09 12.99 -28.80
CA PHE A 204 -29.58 11.62 -28.95
C PHE A 204 -30.50 10.63 -28.20
N VAL A 205 -30.36 9.36 -28.54
CA VAL A 205 -31.17 8.27 -27.97
C VAL A 205 -30.26 7.25 -27.32
N VAL A 206 -30.52 6.92 -26.05
CA VAL A 206 -29.88 5.80 -25.35
C VAL A 206 -30.66 4.53 -25.67
N ARG A 207 -30.12 3.69 -26.54
CA ARG A 207 -30.79 2.44 -26.96
C ARG A 207 -30.66 1.34 -25.92
N GLY A 208 -29.54 1.30 -25.21
CA GLY A 208 -29.33 0.34 -24.15
C GLY A 208 -27.93 0.36 -23.59
N VAL A 209 -27.78 -0.34 -22.48
CA VAL A 209 -26.51 -0.53 -21.77
C VAL A 209 -26.32 -2.02 -21.56
N MET A 210 -25.15 -2.55 -21.94
CA MET A 210 -24.72 -3.88 -21.49
C MET A 210 -23.92 -3.71 -20.20
N TYR A 211 -24.26 -4.53 -19.22
CA TYR A 211 -23.62 -4.60 -17.93
C TYR A 211 -22.46 -5.60 -17.95
N PRO A 212 -21.54 -5.53 -16.97
CA PRO A 212 -20.39 -6.42 -16.90
C PRO A 212 -20.72 -7.92 -16.79
N ASP A 213 -21.92 -8.27 -16.30
CA ASP A 213 -22.40 -9.65 -16.21
C ASP A 213 -22.97 -10.20 -17.53
N GLY A 214 -22.91 -9.41 -18.61
CA GLY A 214 -23.48 -9.75 -19.91
C GLY A 214 -24.98 -9.48 -20.02
N THR A 215 -25.65 -9.04 -18.95
CA THR A 215 -27.04 -8.59 -19.04
C THR A 215 -27.14 -7.28 -19.82
N SER A 216 -28.30 -7.01 -20.42
CA SER A 216 -28.51 -5.77 -21.17
C SER A 216 -29.84 -5.14 -20.84
N ALA A 217 -29.83 -3.84 -20.51
CA ALA A 217 -31.03 -3.04 -20.42
C ALA A 217 -31.31 -2.38 -21.76
N ARG A 218 -32.56 -2.45 -22.21
CA ARG A 218 -33.07 -1.70 -23.37
C ARG A 218 -33.91 -0.54 -22.84
N LEU A 219 -33.45 0.68 -23.07
CA LEU A 219 -34.08 1.87 -22.49
C LEU A 219 -34.92 2.65 -23.53
N GLN A 220 -34.36 2.90 -24.72
CA GLN A 220 -34.99 3.77 -25.74
C GLN A 220 -35.27 5.21 -25.24
N ASP A 221 -34.43 5.72 -24.33
CA ASP A 221 -34.58 7.06 -23.77
C ASP A 221 -34.12 8.11 -24.78
N PHE A 222 -35.03 9.00 -25.16
CA PHE A 222 -34.72 10.17 -25.99
C PHE A 222 -34.31 11.33 -25.09
N VAL A 223 -33.19 11.98 -25.40
CA VAL A 223 -32.64 13.07 -24.59
C VAL A 223 -32.55 14.31 -25.46
N HIS A 224 -33.26 15.37 -25.08
CA HIS A 224 -33.26 16.64 -25.79
C HIS A 224 -32.01 17.48 -25.46
N PRO A 225 -31.64 18.46 -26.30
CA PRO A 225 -30.59 19.41 -25.97
C PRO A 225 -30.92 20.17 -24.69
N GLY A 226 -30.00 20.17 -23.72
CA GLY A 226 -30.20 20.78 -22.40
C GLY A 226 -30.64 19.78 -21.31
N GLU A 227 -31.19 18.63 -21.70
CA GLU A 227 -31.48 17.54 -20.77
C GLU A 227 -30.25 16.68 -20.51
N ARG A 228 -30.29 15.93 -19.40
CA ARG A 228 -29.20 15.06 -18.99
C ARG A 228 -29.71 13.64 -18.76
N TYR A 229 -29.04 12.68 -19.37
CA TYR A 229 -29.21 11.28 -19.04
C TYR A 229 -28.31 10.92 -17.86
N ALA A 230 -28.88 10.40 -16.78
CA ALA A 230 -28.15 9.96 -15.61
C ALA A 230 -28.05 8.42 -15.59
N PHE A 231 -26.86 7.91 -15.30
CA PHE A 231 -26.62 6.48 -15.17
C PHE A 231 -25.73 6.22 -13.96
N LYS A 232 -26.20 5.41 -13.02
CA LYS A 232 -25.41 4.98 -11.86
C LYS A 232 -24.98 3.53 -12.05
N PRO A 233 -23.67 3.25 -12.21
CA PRO A 233 -23.17 1.89 -12.27
C PRO A 233 -23.48 1.14 -10.98
N SER A 234 -23.85 -0.14 -11.11
CA SER A 234 -24.23 -1.00 -9.99
C SER A 234 -23.11 -1.97 -9.57
N ARG A 235 -22.09 -2.18 -10.41
CA ARG A 235 -20.99 -3.11 -10.15
C ARG A 235 -19.74 -2.73 -10.95
N GLU A 236 -18.64 -3.38 -10.61
CA GLU A 236 -17.36 -3.22 -11.32
C GLU A 236 -17.35 -3.98 -12.64
N GLY A 237 -16.53 -3.51 -13.57
CA GLY A 237 -16.29 -4.13 -14.87
C GLY A 237 -16.66 -3.23 -16.06
N GLU A 238 -16.74 -3.82 -17.25
CA GLU A 238 -16.96 -3.08 -18.48
C GLU A 238 -18.45 -2.87 -18.79
N TYR A 239 -18.82 -1.61 -19.01
CA TYR A 239 -20.13 -1.19 -19.48
C TYR A 239 -20.06 -0.77 -20.95
N VAL A 240 -21.04 -1.21 -21.73
CA VAL A 240 -21.14 -0.87 -23.16
C VAL A 240 -22.44 -0.15 -23.45
N PHE A 241 -22.34 1.14 -23.77
CA PHE A 241 -23.47 1.98 -24.12
C PHE A 241 -23.73 1.96 -25.61
N ARG A 242 -25.00 1.83 -25.99
CA ARG A 242 -25.46 1.94 -27.38
C ARG A 242 -26.29 3.19 -27.54
N PHE A 243 -25.83 4.09 -28.40
CA PHE A 243 -26.54 5.31 -28.76
C PHE A 243 -27.07 5.26 -30.18
N SER A 244 -28.13 6.02 -30.43
CA SER A 244 -28.60 6.34 -31.77
C SER A 244 -28.82 7.84 -31.89
N LEU A 245 -28.64 8.35 -33.08
CA LEU A 245 -29.01 9.70 -33.45
C LEU A 245 -30.38 9.69 -34.12
N VAL A 246 -31.01 10.87 -34.19
CA VAL A 246 -32.31 11.06 -34.86
C VAL A 246 -32.26 10.60 -36.33
N ASN A 247 -31.11 10.77 -36.99
CA ASN A 247 -30.88 10.30 -38.37
C ASN A 247 -30.61 8.78 -38.49
N GLY A 248 -30.83 7.99 -37.43
CA GLY A 248 -30.66 6.54 -37.44
C GLY A 248 -29.21 6.04 -37.28
N ARG A 249 -28.20 6.93 -37.29
CA ARG A 249 -26.80 6.52 -37.06
C ARG A 249 -26.62 5.98 -35.65
N LYS A 250 -25.92 4.85 -35.53
CA LYS A 250 -25.67 4.17 -34.25
C LYS A 250 -24.23 4.35 -33.80
N ARG A 251 -24.01 4.41 -32.48
CA ARG A 251 -22.69 4.44 -31.86
C ARG A 251 -22.62 3.55 -30.64
N ILE A 252 -21.44 3.00 -30.42
CA ILE A 252 -21.13 2.16 -29.27
C ILE A 252 -19.97 2.84 -28.55
N MET A 253 -20.08 2.98 -27.24
CA MET A 253 -19.03 3.53 -26.38
C MET A 253 -18.87 2.63 -25.16
N ARG A 254 -17.63 2.55 -24.66
CA ARG A 254 -17.25 1.64 -23.58
C ARG A 254 -16.76 2.44 -22.37
N MET A 255 -17.07 1.97 -21.18
CA MET A 255 -16.64 2.57 -19.92
C MET A 255 -16.28 1.45 -18.95
N THR A 256 -15.09 1.51 -18.37
CA THR A 256 -14.66 0.55 -17.34
C THR A 256 -14.93 1.14 -15.97
N VAL A 257 -15.70 0.44 -15.15
CA VAL A 257 -16.00 0.86 -13.77
C VAL A 257 -15.11 0.08 -12.82
N THR A 258 -14.44 0.80 -11.94
CA THR A 258 -13.58 0.25 -10.88
C THR A 258 -14.11 0.70 -9.53
N ALA A 259 -14.20 -0.20 -8.54
CA ALA A 259 -14.44 0.25 -7.18
C ALA A 259 -13.13 0.81 -6.65
N CYS A 260 -13.15 2.10 -6.38
CA CYS A 260 -12.13 2.69 -5.54
C CYS A 260 -12.64 2.56 -4.11
N ALA A 261 -11.87 1.92 -3.24
CA ALA A 261 -12.08 2.11 -1.81
C ALA A 261 -11.79 3.60 -1.55
N GLU A 262 -12.84 4.41 -1.43
CA GLU A 262 -12.66 5.77 -0.95
C GLU A 262 -11.99 5.68 0.42
N PRO A 263 -10.93 6.45 0.69
CA PRO A 263 -10.57 6.71 2.07
C PRO A 263 -11.76 7.44 2.65
N VAL A 264 -12.56 6.75 3.46
CA VAL A 264 -13.72 7.30 4.17
C VAL A 264 -13.31 8.68 4.69
N ALA A 265 -13.92 9.72 4.13
CA ALA A 265 -13.76 11.07 4.61
C ALA A 265 -14.24 11.08 6.05
N ALA A 266 -13.38 11.52 6.97
CA ALA A 266 -13.78 11.79 8.33
C ALA A 266 -14.77 12.97 8.30
N GLU A 267 -15.97 12.77 8.85
CA GLU A 267 -16.78 13.85 9.43
C GLU A 267 -16.08 14.43 10.67
#